data_AF-R5MHY4-F1
#
_entry.id   AF-R5MHY4-F1
#
_cell.length_a   1.000
_cell.length_b   1.000
_cell.length_c   1.000
_cell.angle_alpha   90.00
_cell.angle_beta   90.00
_cell.angle_gamma   90.00
#
_symmetry.space_group_name_H-M   'P 1'
#
loop_
_entity.id
_entity.type
_entity.pdbx_description
1 polymer ?
#
loop_
_entity_poly.entity_id
_entity_poly.type
_entity_poly.pdbx_seq_one_letter_code
_entity_poly.pdbx_strand_id
1 'polypeptide(L)'
;MILVTLGTQDKNFVRLLEKIDQLINNGLIKDKVIVQAGFTKYNSENMEIFDLIPQDEFNDLMDKADIIITHGGVGNIISALEKNKKVIAVPRLAKYGEHINDHQTQIIAKFNALGYIIGLQDVDELDDAVKQIKKFKPKKFVHDNSKMLNLVSELIDK
;
A
#
# COMPACT_ATOMS: atom_id res chain seq x y z
N MET A 1 -11.51 4.85 7.99
CA MET A 1 -11.43 4.88 6.50
C MET A 1 -10.12 4.28 6.03
N ILE A 2 -10.15 3.45 4.99
CA ILE A 2 -8.98 2.86 4.33
C ILE A 2 -8.80 3.51 2.95
N LEU A 3 -7.58 3.97 2.65
CA LEU A 3 -7.19 4.40 1.32
C LEU A 3 -6.28 3.35 0.67
N VAL A 4 -6.64 2.91 -0.53
CA VAL A 4 -5.89 1.94 -1.31
C VAL A 4 -5.28 2.64 -2.52
N THR A 5 -3.99 2.43 -2.79
CA THR A 5 -3.31 3.01 -3.95
C THR A 5 -2.43 1.99 -4.67
N LEU A 6 -2.74 1.76 -5.94
CA LEU A 6 -1.99 0.82 -6.79
C LEU A 6 -0.89 1.52 -7.62
N GLY A 7 -0.65 2.81 -7.35
CA GLY A 7 0.29 3.63 -8.10
C GLY A 7 -0.16 3.92 -9.53
N THR A 8 0.75 4.44 -10.33
CA THR A 8 0.53 4.83 -11.73
C THR A 8 1.20 3.89 -12.72
N GLN A 9 1.79 2.78 -12.25
CA GLN A 9 2.38 1.77 -13.14
C GLN A 9 1.30 1.11 -14.00
N ASP A 10 1.65 0.83 -15.26
CA ASP A 10 0.81 0.25 -16.32
C ASP A 10 0.36 -1.20 -16.08
N LYS A 11 0.83 -1.81 -14.99
CA LYS A 11 0.48 -3.19 -14.64
C LYS A 11 -0.76 -3.28 -13.76
N ASN A 12 -1.60 -4.26 -14.07
CA ASN A 12 -2.78 -4.60 -13.28
C ASN A 12 -2.41 -5.22 -11.93
N PHE A 13 -3.23 -4.97 -10.93
CA PHE A 13 -3.13 -5.63 -9.62
C PHE A 13 -4.51 -6.01 -9.07
N VAL A 14 -5.27 -6.74 -9.89
CA VAL A 14 -6.64 -7.19 -9.59
C VAL A 14 -6.69 -8.01 -8.30
N ARG A 15 -5.69 -8.85 -8.06
CA ARG A 15 -5.62 -9.76 -6.91
C ARG A 15 -5.74 -9.03 -5.56
N LEU A 16 -5.12 -7.86 -5.43
CA LEU A 16 -5.24 -7.05 -4.21
C LEU A 16 -6.68 -6.52 -4.04
N LEU A 17 -7.31 -6.07 -5.12
CA LEU A 17 -8.68 -5.54 -5.07
C LEU A 17 -9.70 -6.65 -4.78
N GLU A 18 -9.58 -7.81 -5.41
CA GLU A 18 -10.40 -8.99 -5.12
C GLU A 18 -10.30 -9.40 -3.66
N LYS A 19 -9.08 -9.41 -3.12
CA LYS A 19 -8.87 -9.76 -1.72
C LYS A 19 -9.52 -8.74 -0.79
N ILE A 20 -9.37 -7.45 -1.06
CA ILE A 20 -10.01 -6.40 -0.25
C ILE A 20 -11.54 -6.56 -0.28
N ASP A 21 -12.12 -6.81 -1.45
CA ASP A 21 -13.57 -7.01 -1.60
C ASP A 21 -14.05 -8.22 -0.78
N GLN A 22 -13.33 -9.35 -0.85
CA GLN A 22 -13.59 -10.53 0.00
C GLN A 22 -13.53 -10.19 1.49
N LEU A 23 -12.55 -9.40 1.93
CA LEU A 23 -12.42 -8.99 3.33
C LEU A 23 -13.54 -8.06 3.80
N ILE A 24 -14.11 -7.25 2.91
CA ILE A 24 -15.30 -6.44 3.19
C ILE A 24 -16.52 -7.35 3.31
N ASN A 25 -16.74 -8.24 2.34
CA ASN A 25 -17.86 -9.18 2.33
C ASN A 25 -17.88 -10.09 3.57
N ASN A 26 -16.70 -10.53 4.04
CA ASN A 26 -16.55 -11.34 5.24
C ASN A 26 -16.64 -10.53 6.55
N GLY A 27 -16.83 -9.20 6.47
CA GLY A 27 -16.97 -8.30 7.60
C GLY A 27 -15.69 -8.04 8.40
N LEU A 28 -14.52 -8.39 7.85
CA LEU A 28 -13.23 -8.13 8.48
C LEU A 28 -12.84 -6.65 8.33
N ILE A 29 -13.06 -6.11 7.12
CA ILE A 29 -13.03 -4.68 6.84
C ILE A 29 -14.46 -4.15 6.95
N LYS A 30 -14.67 -3.16 7.82
CA LYS A 30 -15.96 -2.47 8.00
C LYS A 30 -15.88 -0.99 7.69
N ASP A 31 -14.66 -0.49 7.49
CA ASP A 31 -14.37 0.88 7.14
C ASP A 31 -14.71 1.16 5.68
N LYS A 32 -15.08 2.41 5.38
CA LYS A 32 -15.15 2.90 4.00
C LYS A 32 -13.80 2.70 3.31
N VAL A 33 -13.82 2.11 2.11
CA VAL A 33 -12.63 1.85 1.28
C VAL A 33 -12.70 2.71 0.02
N ILE A 34 -11.68 3.56 -0.17
CA ILE A 34 -11.48 4.36 -1.38
C ILE A 34 -10.23 3.86 -2.08
N VAL A 35 -10.30 3.66 -3.39
CA VAL A 35 -9.23 3.06 -4.19
C VAL A 35 -8.83 4.00 -5.32
N GLN A 36 -7.54 4.29 -5.43
CA GLN A 36 -6.93 4.75 -6.68
C GLN A 36 -6.30 3.54 -7.40
N ALA A 37 -6.97 3.05 -8.43
CA ALA A 37 -6.65 1.79 -9.10
C ALA A 37 -5.62 1.94 -10.24
N GLY A 38 -5.37 3.16 -10.72
CA GLY A 38 -4.46 3.42 -11.83
C GLY A 38 -4.94 2.70 -13.10
N PHE A 39 -4.11 1.80 -13.61
CA PHE A 39 -4.42 1.00 -14.80
C PHE A 39 -5.25 -0.25 -14.51
N THR A 40 -5.42 -0.61 -13.23
CA THR A 40 -6.16 -1.82 -12.85
C THR A 40 -7.66 -1.60 -13.06
N LYS A 41 -8.24 -2.33 -14.01
CA LYS A 41 -9.70 -2.32 -14.22
C LYS A 41 -10.38 -3.30 -13.28
N TYR A 42 -11.23 -2.78 -12.40
CA TYR A 42 -11.97 -3.56 -11.41
C TYR A 42 -13.23 -2.80 -10.99
N ASN A 43 -14.33 -3.52 -10.78
CA ASN A 43 -15.59 -2.97 -10.30
C ASN A 43 -15.99 -3.68 -9.00
N SER A 44 -16.50 -2.94 -8.03
CA SER A 44 -17.02 -3.48 -6.78
C SER A 44 -18.17 -2.61 -6.29
N GLU A 45 -19.17 -3.23 -5.65
CA GLU A 45 -20.26 -2.53 -4.98
C GLU A 45 -19.85 -2.04 -3.58
N ASN A 46 -18.73 -2.55 -3.05
CA ASN A 46 -18.25 -2.30 -1.70
C ASN A 46 -17.17 -1.21 -1.62
N MET A 47 -16.60 -0.80 -2.76
CA MET A 47 -15.47 0.13 -2.83
C MET A 47 -15.74 1.30 -3.77
N GLU A 48 -15.29 2.49 -3.39
CA GLU A 48 -15.26 3.66 -4.29
C GLU A 48 -13.94 3.64 -5.07
N ILE A 49 -14.00 3.30 -6.35
CA ILE A 49 -12.81 3.07 -7.19
C ILE A 49 -12.68 4.19 -8.22
N PHE A 50 -11.49 4.80 -8.25
CA PHE A 50 -11.10 5.82 -9.20
C PHE A 50 -9.88 5.36 -9.99
N ASP A 51 -9.87 5.61 -11.30
CA ASP A 51 -8.68 5.37 -12.13
C ASP A 51 -7.52 6.27 -11.65
N LEU A 52 -7.81 7.57 -11.49
CA LEU A 52 -6.86 8.57 -11.01
C LEU A 52 -7.60 9.60 -10.16
N ILE A 53 -7.08 9.89 -8.96
CA ILE A 53 -7.58 10.95 -8.09
C ILE A 53 -6.65 12.15 -8.25
N PRO A 54 -7.17 13.39 -8.37
CA PRO A 54 -6.35 14.58 -8.39
C PRO A 54 -5.42 14.64 -7.17
N GLN A 55 -4.20 15.14 -7.34
CA GLN A 55 -3.17 15.09 -6.29
C GLN A 55 -3.60 15.74 -4.97
N ASP A 56 -4.28 16.89 -5.03
CA ASP A 56 -4.76 17.60 -3.83
C ASP A 56 -5.82 16.78 -3.10
N GLU A 57 -6.78 16.21 -3.84
CA GLU A 57 -7.80 15.31 -3.27
C GLU A 57 -7.18 14.03 -2.72
N PHE A 58 -6.20 13.45 -3.40
CA PHE A 58 -5.48 12.27 -2.92
C PHE A 58 -4.74 12.55 -1.61
N ASN A 59 -4.10 13.72 -1.51
CA ASN A 59 -3.43 14.15 -0.29
C ASN A 59 -4.42 14.32 0.88
N ASP A 60 -5.59 14.93 0.61
CA ASP A 60 -6.68 15.06 1.57
C ASP A 60 -7.22 13.70 2.03
N LEU A 61 -7.41 12.77 1.10
CA LEU A 61 -7.82 11.40 1.41
C LEU A 61 -6.77 10.69 2.26
N MET A 62 -5.49 10.84 1.94
CA MET A 62 -4.41 10.28 2.73
C MET A 62 -4.39 10.85 4.15
N ASP A 63 -4.63 12.15 4.31
CA ASP A 63 -4.74 12.80 5.63
C ASP A 63 -5.97 12.34 6.43
N LYS A 64 -7.08 12.00 5.76
CA LYS A 64 -8.28 11.46 6.40
C LYS A 64 -8.22 9.96 6.66
N ALA A 65 -7.35 9.23 5.96
CA ALA A 65 -7.25 7.78 6.09
C ALA A 65 -6.60 7.37 7.42
N ASP A 66 -7.11 6.29 8.00
CA ASP A 66 -6.54 5.64 9.18
C ASP A 66 -5.48 4.62 8.79
N ILE A 67 -5.70 3.97 7.64
CA ILE A 67 -4.86 2.91 7.09
C ILE A 67 -4.67 3.17 5.60
N ILE A 68 -3.42 3.05 5.15
CA ILE A 68 -3.04 3.07 3.74
C ILE A 68 -2.68 1.64 3.33
N ILE A 69 -3.28 1.14 2.26
CA ILE A 69 -2.89 -0.12 1.61
C ILE A 69 -2.25 0.22 0.26
N THR A 70 -1.03 -0.26 0.00
CA THR A 70 -0.30 0.10 -1.22
C THR A 70 0.47 -1.08 -1.82
N HIS A 71 0.67 -1.07 -3.13
CA HIS A 71 1.37 -2.12 -3.87
C HIS A 71 2.90 -2.17 -3.67
N GLY A 72 3.47 -1.35 -2.78
CA GLY A 72 4.92 -1.27 -2.56
C GLY A 72 5.62 -0.07 -3.19
N GLY A 73 4.89 0.83 -3.86
CA GLY A 73 5.47 2.05 -4.40
C GLY A 73 6.12 2.92 -3.32
N VAL A 74 7.45 3.10 -3.41
CA VAL A 74 8.30 3.80 -2.43
C VAL A 74 7.73 5.17 -2.06
N GLY A 75 7.36 5.97 -3.06
CA GLY A 75 6.80 7.32 -2.83
C GLY A 75 5.56 7.31 -1.95
N ASN A 76 4.60 6.42 -2.23
CA ASN A 76 3.36 6.32 -1.44
C ASN A 76 3.63 5.82 -0.01
N ILE A 77 4.59 4.89 0.18
CA ILE A 77 4.99 4.45 1.52
C ILE A 77 5.55 5.63 2.31
N ILE A 78 6.48 6.38 1.72
CA ILE A 78 7.11 7.54 2.36
C ILE A 78 6.07 8.61 2.71
N SER A 79 5.25 9.03 1.75
CA SER A 79 4.24 10.08 1.99
C SER A 79 3.26 9.69 3.09
N ALA A 80 2.87 8.42 3.15
CA ALA A 80 2.03 7.91 4.22
C ALA A 80 2.76 7.92 5.58
N LEU A 81 4.03 7.53 5.62
CA LEU A 81 4.84 7.54 6.84
C LEU A 81 5.10 8.96 7.37
N GLU A 82 5.34 9.94 6.49
CA GLU A 82 5.48 11.36 6.85
C GLU A 82 4.20 11.92 7.48
N LYS A 83 3.05 11.49 6.98
CA LYS A 83 1.72 11.79 7.52
C LYS A 83 1.36 10.93 8.76
N ASN A 84 2.32 10.19 9.31
CA ASN A 84 2.18 9.29 10.46
C ASN A 84 1.05 8.25 10.29
N LYS A 85 0.83 7.78 9.06
CA LYS A 85 -0.21 6.80 8.74
C LYS A 85 0.27 5.38 8.97
N LYS A 86 -0.68 4.50 9.27
CA LYS A 86 -0.43 3.06 9.31
C LYS A 86 -0.45 2.53 7.89
N VAL A 87 0.57 1.78 7.49
CA VAL A 87 0.72 1.29 6.12
C VAL A 87 0.76 -0.23 6.11
N ILE A 88 -0.05 -0.83 5.23
CA ILE A 88 0.10 -2.21 4.78
C ILE A 88 0.64 -2.16 3.35
N ALA A 89 1.80 -2.75 3.11
CA ALA A 89 2.37 -2.82 1.77
C ALA A 89 2.34 -4.26 1.25
N VAL A 90 1.81 -4.43 0.04
CA VAL A 90 1.58 -5.73 -0.61
C VAL A 90 2.30 -5.74 -1.95
N PRO A 91 3.30 -6.61 -2.18
CA PRO A 91 4.07 -6.59 -3.42
C PRO A 91 3.23 -7.09 -4.60
N ARG A 92 3.48 -6.50 -5.77
CA ARG A 92 3.20 -7.17 -7.06
C ARG A 92 4.24 -8.26 -7.27
N LEU A 93 3.81 -9.42 -7.77
CA LEU A 93 4.71 -10.56 -7.94
C LEU A 93 4.83 -10.98 -9.40
N ALA A 94 6.06 -11.26 -9.84
CA ALA A 94 6.33 -11.69 -11.21
C ALA A 94 5.59 -12.99 -11.60
N LYS A 95 5.42 -13.93 -10.64
CA LYS A 95 4.68 -15.19 -10.85
C LYS A 95 3.22 -15.00 -11.30
N TYR A 96 2.63 -13.84 -11.06
CA TYR A 96 1.27 -13.47 -11.48
C TYR A 96 1.24 -12.51 -12.67
N GLY A 97 2.40 -12.20 -13.28
CA GLY A 97 2.51 -11.22 -14.37
C GLY A 97 2.38 -9.76 -13.92
N GLU A 98 2.23 -9.52 -12.61
CA GLU A 98 1.98 -8.19 -12.03
C GLU A 98 3.23 -7.31 -11.99
N HIS A 99 4.43 -7.90 -12.13
CA HIS A 99 5.70 -7.16 -12.19
C HIS A 99 6.74 -7.89 -13.05
N ILE A 100 7.79 -7.17 -13.51
CA ILE A 100 8.89 -7.78 -14.28
C ILE A 100 9.95 -8.34 -13.33
N ASN A 101 10.35 -7.57 -12.30
CA ASN A 101 11.33 -7.98 -11.29
C ASN A 101 10.82 -7.76 -9.86
N ASP A 102 11.15 -8.63 -8.91
CA ASP A 102 10.60 -8.54 -7.55
C ASP A 102 11.37 -7.59 -6.61
N HIS A 103 12.13 -6.60 -7.10
CA HIS A 103 12.90 -5.68 -6.23
C HIS A 103 12.02 -4.91 -5.22
N GLN A 104 10.74 -4.68 -5.54
CA GLN A 104 9.78 -4.06 -4.62
C GLN A 104 9.60 -4.86 -3.31
N THR A 105 9.76 -6.20 -3.37
CA THR A 105 9.67 -7.05 -2.17
C THR A 105 10.78 -6.73 -1.16
N GLN A 106 11.99 -6.40 -1.64
CA GLN A 106 13.12 -6.04 -0.78
C GLN A 106 12.86 -4.72 -0.03
N ILE A 107 12.24 -3.77 -0.71
CA ILE A 107 11.83 -2.48 -0.14
C ILE A 107 10.82 -2.71 0.99
N ILE A 108 9.75 -3.44 0.68
CA ILE A 108 8.69 -3.77 1.63
C ILE A 108 9.28 -4.50 2.85
N ALA A 109 10.15 -5.50 2.62
CA ALA A 109 10.81 -6.25 3.67
C ALA A 109 11.67 -5.35 4.58
N LYS A 110 12.42 -4.40 4.00
CA LYS A 110 13.27 -3.46 4.75
C LYS A 110 12.44 -2.54 5.64
N PHE A 111 11.39 -1.91 5.11
CA PHE A 111 10.50 -1.05 5.91
C PHE A 111 9.76 -1.83 7.00
N ASN A 112 9.36 -3.07 6.70
CA ASN A 112 8.73 -3.97 7.67
C ASN A 112 9.70 -4.32 8.81
N ALA A 113 10.93 -4.73 8.49
CA ALA A 113 11.96 -5.07 9.48
C ALA A 113 12.33 -3.88 10.38
N LEU A 114 12.30 -2.67 9.84
CA LEU A 114 12.53 -1.44 10.60
C LEU A 114 11.33 -1.07 11.50
N GLY A 115 10.16 -1.66 11.29
CA GLY A 115 8.93 -1.42 12.07
C GLY A 115 8.17 -0.17 11.65
N TYR A 116 8.34 0.26 10.39
CA TYR A 116 7.61 1.41 9.84
C TYR A 116 6.25 1.01 9.27
N ILE A 117 6.18 -0.17 8.65
CA ILE A 117 4.97 -0.66 7.97
C ILE A 117 4.71 -2.12 8.36
N ILE A 118 3.53 -2.64 8.00
CA ILE A 118 3.30 -4.08 7.88
C ILE A 118 3.51 -4.45 6.42
N GLY A 119 4.64 -5.11 6.12
CA GLY A 119 4.98 -5.54 4.77
C GLY A 119 4.67 -7.02 4.56
N LEU A 120 3.91 -7.33 3.51
CA LEU A 120 3.50 -8.69 3.19
C LEU A 120 4.41 -9.29 2.11
N GLN A 121 4.47 -10.62 2.03
CA GLN A 121 5.11 -11.29 0.89
C GLN A 121 4.08 -11.64 -0.19
N ASP A 122 2.84 -11.92 0.22
CA ASP A 122 1.73 -12.21 -0.68
C ASP A 122 0.41 -11.56 -0.19
N VAL A 123 -0.56 -11.41 -1.09
CA VAL A 123 -1.91 -10.90 -0.82
C VAL A 123 -2.67 -11.81 0.17
N ASP A 124 -2.32 -13.09 0.22
CA ASP A 124 -2.93 -14.05 1.15
C ASP A 124 -2.73 -13.70 2.63
N GLU A 125 -1.69 -12.93 2.96
CA GLU A 125 -1.41 -12.47 4.33
C GLU A 125 -2.28 -11.26 4.75
N LEU A 126 -3.10 -10.71 3.84
CA LEU A 126 -3.83 -9.47 4.09
C LEU A 126 -4.86 -9.59 5.22
N ASP A 127 -5.47 -10.76 5.41
CA ASP A 127 -6.40 -11.02 6.53
C ASP A 127 -5.75 -10.73 7.88
N ASP A 128 -4.54 -11.26 8.08
CA ASP A 128 -3.83 -11.14 9.34
C ASP A 128 -3.23 -9.75 9.49
N ALA A 129 -2.77 -9.15 8.39
CA ALA A 129 -2.32 -7.76 8.36
C ALA A 129 -3.42 -6.79 8.80
N VAL A 130 -4.64 -6.95 8.29
CA VAL A 130 -5.80 -6.10 8.65
C VAL A 130 -6.20 -6.28 10.13
N LYS A 131 -5.98 -7.46 10.72
CA LYS A 131 -6.18 -7.66 12.17
C LYS A 131 -5.05 -6.98 12.97
N GLN A 132 -3.81 -7.15 12.55
CA GLN A 132 -2.62 -6.65 13.24
C GLN A 132 -2.51 -5.12 13.19
N ILE A 133 -2.87 -4.50 12.07
CA ILE A 133 -2.72 -3.05 11.85
C ILE A 133 -3.50 -2.21 12.88
N LYS A 134 -4.60 -2.75 13.42
CA LYS A 134 -5.38 -2.10 14.49
C LYS A 134 -4.52 -1.82 15.73
N LYS A 135 -3.64 -2.77 16.09
CA LYS A 135 -2.71 -2.65 17.24
C LYS A 135 -1.34 -2.12 16.86
N PHE A 136 -0.99 -2.14 15.57
CA PHE A 136 0.29 -1.66 15.08
C PHE A 136 0.48 -0.16 15.36
N LYS A 137 1.66 0.19 15.87
CA LYS A 137 2.12 1.56 16.04
C LYS A 137 3.39 1.73 15.20
N PRO A 138 3.31 2.41 14.04
CA PRO A 138 4.48 2.62 13.20
C PRO A 138 5.52 3.43 13.97
N LYS A 139 6.81 3.10 13.81
CA LYS A 139 7.87 3.99 14.28
C LYS A 139 7.74 5.34 13.58
N LYS A 140 8.00 6.42 14.33
CA LYS A 140 7.97 7.77 13.76
C LYS A 140 9.02 7.86 12.66
N PHE A 141 8.58 8.15 11.46
CA PHE A 141 9.46 8.42 10.34
C PHE A 141 9.89 9.89 10.44
N VAL A 142 11.19 10.12 10.64
CA VAL A 142 11.76 11.47 10.66
C VAL A 142 12.41 11.69 9.30
N HIS A 143 11.92 12.69 8.57
CA HIS A 143 12.41 13.05 7.25
C HIS A 143 13.85 13.57 7.36
N ASP A 144 14.80 12.65 7.32
CA ASP A 144 16.23 12.93 7.19
C ASP A 144 16.59 12.61 5.74
N ASN A 145 16.65 13.67 4.90
CA ASN A 145 16.93 13.57 3.46
C ASN A 145 18.14 12.68 3.15
N SER A 146 19.15 12.68 4.03
CA SER A 146 20.35 11.84 3.94
C SER A 146 20.05 10.35 4.08
N LYS A 147 19.21 9.96 5.05
CA LYS A 147 18.81 8.56 5.26
C LYS A 147 17.83 8.08 4.21
N MET A 148 16.98 8.99 3.72
CA MET A 148 16.04 8.73 2.64
C MET A 148 16.74 8.51 1.31
N LEU A 149 17.69 9.38 0.94
CA LEU A 149 18.54 9.17 -0.24
C LEU A 149 19.33 7.87 -0.10
N ASN A 150 19.94 7.57 1.05
CA ASN A 150 20.62 6.29 1.22
C ASN A 150 19.68 5.09 1.12
N LEU A 151 18.48 5.17 1.72
CA LEU A 151 17.51 4.08 1.65
C LEU A 151 17.05 3.86 0.21
N VAL A 152 16.75 4.92 -0.54
CA VAL A 152 16.29 4.85 -1.93
C VAL A 152 17.44 4.49 -2.88
N SER A 153 18.63 5.05 -2.71
CA SER A 153 19.83 4.75 -3.50
C SER A 153 20.31 3.31 -3.31
N GLU A 154 20.32 2.77 -2.08
CA GLU A 154 20.61 1.34 -1.84
C GLU A 154 19.59 0.39 -2.49
N LEU A 155 18.41 0.91 -2.88
CA LEU A 155 17.31 0.14 -3.48
C LEU A 155 17.21 0.32 -5.01
N ILE A 156 17.83 1.36 -5.57
CA ILE A 156 17.90 1.62 -7.02
C ILE A 156 19.16 0.97 -7.63
N ASP A 157 20.24 0.83 -6.87
CA ASP A 157 21.48 0.18 -7.32
C ASP A 157 21.50 -1.33 -7.03
N LYS A 158 20.77 -2.12 -7.84
CA LYS A 158 21.10 -3.54 -8.14
C LYS A 158 20.26 -4.14 -9.26
#